data_AF-A0A2Z6D4V1-F1
#
_entry.id   AF-A0A2Z6D4V1-F1
#
_cell.length_a   1.000
_cell.length_b   1.000
_cell.length_c   1.000
_cell.angle_alpha   90.00
_cell.angle_beta   90.00
_cell.angle_gamma   90.00
#
_symmetry.space_group_name_H-M   'P 1'
#
loop_
_entity.id
_entity.type
_entity.pdbx_description
1 polymer ?
#
loop_
_entity_poly.entity_id
_entity_poly.type
_entity_poly.pdbx_seq_one_letter_code
_entity_poly.pdbx_strand_id
1 'polypeptide(L)'
;MSDNVLNQLRNKRNRSTVEPRQDALVPKAQPLDQALEQDFPQQPTPVTEQVNPTADTIAELKAELEKYPQTRRHSAIVLEKDLDQKLTQFCKDKGITVEVFLEAAWTVASADNELVAKITTEAKRRYDQRKRVGQIKRLITMLTNPSK
;
A
#
# COMPACT_ATOMS: atom_id res chain seq x y z
N MET A 1 -10.97 -25.85 -29.82
CA MET A 1 -12.09 -24.89 -29.96
C MET A 1 -12.26 -24.05 -28.68
N SER A 2 -11.17 -23.51 -28.14
CA SER A 2 -11.14 -22.83 -26.82
C SER A 2 -10.80 -21.34 -26.92
N ASP A 3 -10.19 -20.92 -28.04
CA ASP A 3 -9.75 -19.53 -28.27
C ASP A 3 -10.92 -18.55 -28.48
N ASN A 4 -12.08 -19.07 -28.91
CA ASN A 4 -13.25 -18.25 -29.20
C ASN A 4 -13.88 -17.67 -27.92
N VAL A 5 -13.89 -18.44 -26.82
CA VAL A 5 -14.47 -18.02 -25.54
C VAL A 5 -13.63 -16.93 -24.85
N LEU A 6 -12.29 -17.05 -24.93
CA LEU A 6 -11.39 -16.04 -24.37
C LEU A 6 -11.46 -14.70 -25.11
N ASN A 7 -11.61 -14.73 -26.44
CA ASN A 7 -11.79 -13.52 -27.23
C ASN A 7 -13.15 -12.85 -26.98
N GLN A 8 -14.22 -13.63 -26.80
CA GLN A 8 -15.51 -13.09 -26.39
C GLN A 8 -15.46 -12.41 -25.01
N LEU A 9 -14.66 -12.95 -24.09
CA LEU A 9 -14.49 -12.37 -22.75
C LEU A 9 -13.65 -11.08 -22.76
N ARG A 10 -12.69 -10.94 -23.67
CA ARG A 10 -11.94 -9.70 -23.88
C ARG A 10 -12.84 -8.60 -24.48
N ASN A 11 -13.67 -8.94 -25.46
CA ASN A 11 -14.54 -7.97 -26.13
C ASN A 11 -15.70 -7.46 -25.25
N LYS A 12 -16.09 -8.20 -24.21
CA LYS A 12 -17.13 -7.77 -23.25
C LYS A 12 -16.63 -6.82 -22.16
N ARG A 13 -15.33 -6.52 -22.09
CA ARG A 13 -14.78 -5.55 -21.15
C ARG A 13 -14.96 -4.13 -21.71
N ASN A 14 -16.16 -3.57 -21.52
CA ASN A 14 -16.37 -2.13 -21.66
C ASN A 14 -15.66 -1.42 -20.50
N ARG A 15 -14.35 -1.17 -20.67
CA ARG A 15 -13.59 -0.31 -19.77
C ARG A 15 -13.84 1.13 -20.20
N SER A 16 -14.21 2.00 -19.26
CA SER A 16 -14.21 3.44 -19.52
C SER A 16 -12.80 3.85 -19.95
N THR A 17 -12.68 4.31 -21.19
CA THR A 17 -11.42 4.86 -21.71
C THR A 17 -11.26 6.24 -21.09
N VAL A 18 -10.21 6.39 -20.29
CA VAL A 18 -9.84 7.68 -19.71
C VAL A 18 -9.00 8.41 -20.75
N GLU A 19 -9.35 9.66 -21.02
CA GLU A 19 -8.55 10.51 -21.92
C GLU A 19 -7.10 10.57 -21.42
N PRO A 20 -6.12 10.41 -22.32
CA PRO A 20 -4.73 10.50 -21.94
C PRO A 20 -4.45 11.88 -21.36
N ARG A 21 -3.80 11.90 -20.20
CA ARG A 21 -3.40 13.13 -19.52
C ARG A 21 -2.51 13.95 -20.47
N GLN A 22 -2.95 15.16 -20.83
CA GLN A 22 -2.06 16.11 -21.48
C GLN A 22 -1.07 16.60 -20.43
N ASP A 23 0.17 16.15 -20.54
CA ASP A 23 1.25 16.57 -19.65
C ASP A 23 1.67 17.99 -20.05
N ALA A 24 1.52 18.95 -19.14
CA ALA A 24 1.73 20.38 -19.40
C ALA A 24 3.20 20.73 -19.70
N LEU A 25 4.11 19.77 -19.53
CA LEU A 25 5.56 19.93 -19.68
C LEU A 25 6.12 19.32 -20.97
N VAL A 26 5.28 18.70 -21.83
CA VAL A 26 5.72 18.25 -23.15
C VAL A 26 5.57 19.43 -24.13
N PRO A 27 6.66 19.99 -24.67
CA PRO A 27 6.56 21.08 -25.63
C PRO A 27 5.83 20.59 -26.87
N LYS A 28 4.61 21.08 -27.06
CA LYS A 28 3.87 20.88 -28.29
C LYS A 28 4.66 21.58 -29.39
N ALA A 29 5.26 20.80 -30.29
CA ALA A 29 5.88 21.35 -31.48
C ALA A 29 4.76 21.94 -32.36
N GLN A 30 4.49 23.23 -32.16
CA GLN A 30 3.68 24.05 -33.06
C GLN A 30 4.49 25.27 -33.49
N PRO A 31 4.33 25.73 -34.75
CA PRO A 31 5.23 26.67 -35.38
C PRO A 31 5.06 28.09 -34.83
N LEU A 32 6.16 28.85 -34.90
CA LEU A 32 6.27 30.30 -34.68
C LEU A 32 4.97 31.08 -34.92
N ASP A 33 4.50 31.83 -33.91
CA ASP A 33 4.55 33.29 -33.95
C ASP A 33 4.02 33.95 -32.65
N GLN A 34 4.76 34.98 -32.24
CA GLN A 34 4.35 36.15 -31.45
C GLN A 34 4.14 36.04 -29.93
N ALA A 35 5.22 36.42 -29.23
CA ALA A 35 5.31 37.45 -28.19
C ALA A 35 4.26 37.46 -27.05
N LEU A 36 4.76 37.29 -25.82
CA LEU A 36 4.59 38.25 -24.71
C LEU A 36 5.57 37.88 -23.58
N GLU A 37 6.35 38.88 -23.17
CA GLU A 37 7.36 38.84 -22.12
C GLU A 37 6.73 38.62 -20.74
N GLN A 38 7.23 37.66 -19.95
CA GLN A 38 7.21 37.74 -18.49
C GLN A 38 8.48 37.13 -17.89
N ASP A 39 9.18 38.01 -17.19
CA ASP A 39 10.43 37.88 -16.45
C ASP A 39 10.29 36.89 -15.28
N PHE A 40 11.06 35.81 -15.29
CA PHE A 40 11.27 34.93 -14.14
C PHE A 40 12.78 34.70 -13.97
N PRO A 41 13.35 34.94 -12.78
CA PRO A 41 14.79 34.79 -12.56
C PRO A 41 15.22 33.33 -12.71
N GLN A 42 16.16 33.13 -13.64
CA GLN A 42 16.84 31.88 -13.92
C GLN A 42 17.66 31.42 -12.69
N GLN A 43 17.30 30.27 -12.13
CA GLN A 43 18.21 29.50 -11.30
C GLN A 43 18.61 28.23 -12.08
N PRO A 44 19.87 28.08 -12.51
CA PRO A 44 20.30 26.86 -13.19
C PRO A 44 20.43 25.74 -12.16
N THR A 45 19.41 24.89 -12.04
CA THR A 45 19.62 23.54 -11.51
C THR A 45 20.29 22.72 -12.61
N PRO A 46 21.48 22.14 -12.38
CA PRO A 46 22.05 21.22 -13.34
C PRO A 46 21.10 20.03 -13.46
N VAL A 47 20.63 19.79 -14.68
CA VAL A 47 19.93 18.57 -15.06
C VAL A 47 20.94 17.46 -14.85
N THR A 48 20.85 16.74 -13.73
CA THR A 48 21.60 15.50 -13.55
C THR A 48 21.13 14.56 -14.65
N GLU A 49 22.05 14.29 -15.57
CA GLU A 49 21.87 13.43 -16.73
C GLU A 49 21.14 12.15 -16.34
N GLN A 50 20.17 11.76 -17.15
CA GLN A 50 19.62 10.41 -17.15
C GLN A 50 20.76 9.45 -17.50
N VAL A 51 21.50 8.99 -16.49
CA VAL A 51 22.48 7.93 -16.60
C VAL A 51 21.71 6.67 -16.97
N ASN A 52 21.84 6.24 -18.22
CA ASN A 52 21.42 4.91 -18.64
C ASN A 52 22.11 3.90 -17.69
N PRO A 53 21.38 3.07 -16.93
CA PRO A 53 22.01 2.14 -16.00
C PRO A 53 22.83 1.14 -16.80
N THR A 54 24.15 1.19 -16.65
CA THR A 54 25.06 0.18 -17.20
C THR A 54 24.86 -1.13 -16.43
N ALA A 55 25.09 -2.27 -17.08
CA ALA A 55 24.90 -3.59 -16.46
C ALA A 55 25.66 -3.74 -15.13
N ASP A 56 26.79 -3.03 -14.99
CA ASP A 56 27.62 -2.99 -13.79
C ASP A 56 26.90 -2.34 -12.59
N THR A 57 26.17 -1.24 -12.81
CA THR A 57 25.39 -0.57 -11.74
C THR A 57 24.26 -1.46 -11.20
N ILE A 58 23.65 -2.30 -12.05
CA ILE A 58 22.59 -3.22 -11.63
C ILE A 58 23.16 -4.37 -10.78
N ALA A 59 24.37 -4.84 -11.10
CA ALA A 59 25.04 -5.89 -10.33
C ALA A 59 25.42 -5.41 -8.92
N GLU A 60 25.93 -4.18 -8.82
CA GLU A 60 26.24 -3.55 -7.53
C GLU A 60 25.00 -3.36 -6.65
N LEU A 61 23.90 -2.85 -7.22
CA LEU A 61 22.63 -2.68 -6.49
C LEU A 61 22.03 -4.02 -6.02
N LYS A 62 22.21 -5.11 -6.79
CA LYS A 62 21.78 -6.45 -6.37
C LYS A 62 22.64 -6.96 -5.20
N ALA A 63 23.95 -6.79 -5.27
CA ALA A 63 24.85 -7.17 -4.18
C ALA A 63 24.60 -6.37 -2.89
N GLU A 64 24.19 -5.11 -3.02
CA GLU A 64 23.77 -4.31 -1.87
C GLU A 64 22.42 -4.77 -1.31
N LEU A 65 21.45 -5.09 -2.16
CA LEU A 65 20.13 -5.58 -1.74
C LEU A 65 20.23 -6.88 -0.91
N GLU A 66 21.16 -7.77 -1.23
CA GLU A 66 21.40 -9.02 -0.49
C GLU A 66 21.80 -8.81 0.97
N LYS A 67 22.26 -7.61 1.34
CA LYS A 67 22.60 -7.27 2.74
C LYS A 67 21.36 -7.05 3.61
N TYR A 68 20.20 -6.79 3.00
CA TYR A 68 18.97 -6.47 3.72
C TYR A 68 18.06 -7.71 3.85
N PRO A 69 17.32 -7.84 4.97
CA PRO A 69 16.39 -8.95 5.15
C PRO A 69 15.27 -8.91 4.10
N GLN A 70 14.97 -10.07 3.53
CA GLN A 70 13.89 -10.18 2.54
C GLN A 70 12.52 -10.04 3.19
N THR A 71 11.66 -9.21 2.60
CA THR A 71 10.28 -9.02 3.06
C THR A 71 9.33 -10.02 2.39
N ARG A 72 8.40 -10.62 3.14
CA ARG A 72 7.34 -11.48 2.60
C ARG A 72 5.96 -10.95 2.96
N ARG A 73 5.05 -10.92 1.99
CA ARG A 73 3.62 -10.65 2.26
C ARG A 73 3.00 -11.85 2.98
N HIS A 74 2.58 -11.66 4.22
CA HIS A 74 2.07 -12.76 5.04
C HIS A 74 0.59 -12.64 5.45
N SER A 75 -0.02 -11.45 5.54
CA SER A 75 -1.34 -11.38 6.19
C SER A 75 -2.29 -10.30 5.68
N ALA A 76 -3.57 -10.65 5.69
CA ALA A 76 -4.69 -9.73 5.71
C ALA A 76 -5.14 -9.56 7.17
N ILE A 77 -4.58 -8.55 7.85
CA ILE A 77 -4.89 -8.27 9.26
C ILE A 77 -6.22 -7.50 9.34
N VAL A 78 -7.14 -7.95 10.19
CA VAL A 78 -8.39 -7.25 10.48
C VAL A 78 -8.36 -6.70 11.90
N LEU A 79 -8.35 -5.38 12.01
CA LEU A 79 -8.33 -4.64 13.26
C LEU A 79 -9.72 -4.08 13.62
N GLU A 80 -9.89 -3.74 14.89
CA GLU A 80 -11.06 -2.97 15.32
C GLU A 80 -10.97 -1.56 14.77
N LYS A 81 -12.08 -1.00 14.27
CA LYS A 81 -12.09 0.28 13.55
C LYS A 81 -11.36 1.41 14.27
N ASP A 82 -11.65 1.58 15.57
CA ASP A 82 -11.05 2.68 16.34
C ASP A 82 -9.56 2.44 16.63
N LEU A 83 -9.16 1.17 16.76
CA LEU A 83 -7.77 0.79 16.97
C LEU A 83 -6.96 0.97 15.68
N ASP A 84 -7.54 0.57 14.54
CA ASP A 84 -6.98 0.75 13.20
C ASP A 84 -6.69 2.24 12.94
N GLN A 85 -7.69 3.11 13.13
CA GLN A 85 -7.54 4.55 12.94
C GLN A 85 -6.42 5.15 13.80
N LYS A 86 -6.38 4.79 15.09
CA LYS A 86 -5.35 5.29 16.02
C LYS A 86 -3.97 4.77 15.65
N LEU A 87 -3.87 3.49 15.29
CA LEU A 87 -2.60 2.87 14.90
C LEU A 87 -2.07 3.44 13.59
N THR A 88 -2.92 3.60 12.58
CA THR A 88 -2.56 4.24 11.31
C THR A 88 -2.08 5.67 11.52
N GLN A 89 -2.80 6.44 12.34
CA GLN A 89 -2.41 7.82 12.64
C GLN A 89 -1.06 7.86 13.38
N PHE A 90 -0.88 7.02 14.40
CA PHE A 90 0.38 6.90 15.13
C PHE A 90 1.56 6.58 14.19
N CYS A 91 1.38 5.60 13.29
CA CYS A 91 2.41 5.22 12.33
C CYS A 91 2.71 6.35 11.35
N LYS A 92 1.68 7.04 10.85
CA LYS A 92 1.82 8.19 9.94
C LYS A 92 2.61 9.33 10.58
N ASP A 93 2.29 9.67 11.83
CA ASP A 93 2.97 10.75 12.56
C ASP A 93 4.45 10.45 12.83
N LYS A 94 4.82 9.17 12.84
CA LYS A 94 6.19 8.69 13.04
C LYS A 94 6.90 8.32 11.74
N GLY A 95 6.25 8.42 10.58
CA GLY A 95 6.83 8.05 9.29
C GLY A 95 7.15 6.56 9.15
N ILE A 96 6.43 5.69 9.86
CA ILE A 96 6.60 4.23 9.80
C ILE A 96 5.33 3.57 9.25
N THR A 97 5.43 2.31 8.80
CA THR A 97 4.26 1.51 8.41
C THR A 97 3.81 0.61 9.55
N VAL A 98 2.58 0.12 9.48
CA VAL A 98 2.02 -0.78 10.50
C VAL A 98 2.78 -2.10 10.54
N GLU A 99 3.24 -2.61 9.40
CA GLU A 99 4.04 -3.83 9.30
C GLU A 99 5.36 -3.69 10.05
N VAL A 100 6.10 -2.61 9.79
CA VAL A 100 7.38 -2.32 10.47
C VAL A 100 7.15 -2.11 11.98
N PHE A 101 6.05 -1.44 12.35
CA PHE A 101 5.70 -1.29 13.77
C PHE A 101 5.44 -2.64 14.44
N LEU A 102 4.73 -3.57 13.78
CA LEU A 102 4.47 -4.91 14.31
C LEU A 102 5.76 -5.74 14.44
N GLU A 103 6.67 -5.66 13.45
CA GLU A 103 7.99 -6.31 13.51
C GLU A 103 8.82 -5.79 14.68
N ALA A 104 8.87 -4.47 14.86
CA ALA A 104 9.58 -3.82 15.96
C ALA A 104 8.93 -4.16 17.31
N ALA A 105 7.60 -4.11 17.41
CA ALA A 105 6.85 -4.42 18.62
C ALA A 105 7.08 -5.87 19.05
N TRP A 106 7.07 -6.83 18.13
CA TRP A 106 7.39 -8.22 18.42
C TRP A 106 8.84 -8.40 18.88
N THR A 107 9.80 -7.81 18.16
CA THR A 107 11.22 -7.87 18.52
C THR A 107 11.47 -7.34 19.93
N VAL A 108 10.89 -6.19 20.27
CA VAL A 108 11.03 -5.61 21.62
C VAL A 108 10.28 -6.44 22.66
N ALA A 109 9.04 -6.84 22.38
CA ALA A 109 8.26 -7.60 23.34
C ALA A 109 8.89 -8.96 23.65
N SER A 110 9.36 -9.69 22.64
CA SER A 110 9.94 -11.03 22.79
C SER A 110 11.19 -11.08 23.68
N ALA A 111 11.85 -9.94 23.92
CA ALA A 111 12.97 -9.84 24.85
C ALA A 111 12.55 -9.80 26.33
N ASP A 112 11.27 -9.48 26.62
CA ASP A 112 10.71 -9.37 27.97
C ASP A 112 9.51 -10.32 28.14
N ASN A 113 9.73 -11.41 28.88
CA ASN A 113 8.72 -12.42 29.16
C ASN A 113 7.47 -11.87 29.88
N GLU A 114 7.63 -10.86 30.75
CA GLU A 114 6.50 -10.28 31.46
C GLU A 114 5.64 -9.46 30.50
N LEU A 115 6.26 -8.69 29.62
CA LEU A 115 5.59 -7.95 28.57
C LEU A 115 4.86 -8.88 27.59
N VAL A 116 5.49 -9.97 27.16
CA VAL A 116 4.83 -11.01 26.33
C VAL A 116 3.62 -11.60 27.04
N ALA A 117 3.73 -11.91 28.34
CA ALA A 117 2.62 -12.48 29.10
C ALA A 117 1.43 -11.50 29.21
N LYS A 118 1.71 -10.20 29.42
CA LYS A 118 0.70 -9.14 29.42
C LYS A 118 0.01 -9.01 28.06
N ILE A 119 0.79 -8.92 26.97
CA ILE A 119 0.28 -8.84 25.61
C ILE A 119 -0.58 -10.06 25.28
N THR A 120 -0.12 -11.26 25.62
CA THR A 120 -0.82 -12.53 25.35
C THR A 120 -2.15 -12.61 26.10
N THR A 121 -2.18 -12.17 27.35
CA THR A 121 -3.41 -12.12 28.16
C THR A 121 -4.46 -11.19 27.52
N GLU A 122 -4.05 -9.98 27.14
CA GLU A 122 -4.95 -9.02 26.48
C GLU A 122 -5.39 -9.51 25.09
N ALA A 123 -4.49 -10.14 24.32
CA ALA A 123 -4.82 -10.72 23.02
C ALA A 123 -5.88 -11.82 23.14
N LYS A 124 -5.76 -12.72 24.13
CA LYS A 124 -6.78 -13.75 24.41
C LYS A 124 -8.12 -13.12 24.79
N ARG A 125 -8.12 -12.13 25.68
CA ARG A 125 -9.34 -11.40 26.07
C ARG A 125 -10.06 -10.79 24.86
N ARG A 126 -9.33 -10.14 23.94
CA ARG A 126 -9.87 -9.58 22.70
C ARG A 126 -10.37 -10.63 21.73
N TYR A 127 -9.68 -11.76 21.62
CA TYR A 127 -10.12 -12.88 20.78
C TYR A 127 -11.49 -13.41 21.23
N ASP A 128 -11.67 -13.62 22.53
CA ASP A 128 -12.95 -14.08 23.09
C ASP A 128 -14.07 -13.04 22.88
N GLN A 129 -13.75 -11.76 23.05
CA GLN A 129 -14.67 -10.66 22.75
C GLN A 129 -15.13 -10.70 21.28
N ARG A 130 -14.21 -10.88 20.33
CA ARG A 130 -14.54 -10.99 18.90
C ARG A 130 -15.39 -12.22 18.59
N LYS A 131 -15.10 -13.35 19.24
CA LYS A 131 -15.92 -14.57 19.12
C LYS A 131 -17.36 -14.33 19.57
N ARG A 132 -17.54 -13.63 20.69
CA ARG A 132 -18.87 -13.27 21.21
C ARG A 132 -19.62 -12.33 20.27
N VAL A 133 -18.94 -11.33 19.72
CA VAL A 133 -19.54 -10.43 18.70
C VAL A 133 -19.99 -11.22 17.47
N GLY A 134 -19.20 -12.18 17.01
CA GLY A 134 -19.58 -13.07 15.90
C GLY A 134 -20.85 -13.87 16.21
N GLN A 135 -20.96 -14.42 17.42
CA GLN A 135 -22.17 -15.14 17.86
C GLN A 135 -23.39 -14.23 17.90
N ILE A 136 -23.26 -13.02 18.45
CA ILE A 136 -24.36 -12.04 18.50
C ILE A 136 -24.81 -11.68 17.09
N LYS A 137 -23.89 -11.38 16.17
CA LYS A 137 -24.22 -11.10 14.76
C LYS A 137 -24.98 -12.25 14.12
N ARG A 138 -24.53 -13.49 14.32
CA ARG A 138 -25.23 -14.69 13.83
C ARG A 138 -26.65 -14.77 14.37
N LEU A 139 -26.84 -14.57 15.68
CA LEU A 139 -28.17 -14.60 16.31
C LEU A 139 -29.08 -13.50 15.75
N ILE A 140 -28.58 -12.27 15.60
CA ILE A 140 -29.32 -11.17 14.97
C ILE A 140 -29.77 -11.57 13.57
N THR A 141 -28.87 -12.11 12.74
CA THR A 141 -29.21 -12.55 11.38
C THR A 141 -30.29 -13.63 11.37
N MET A 142 -30.20 -14.61 12.28
CA MET A 142 -31.20 -15.68 12.39
C MET A 142 -32.58 -15.16 12.81
N LEU A 143 -32.63 -14.18 13.72
CA LEU A 143 -33.89 -13.59 14.19
C LEU A 143 -34.47 -12.58 13.20
N THR A 144 -33.63 -11.90 12.41
CA THR A 144 -34.07 -10.90 11.42
C THR A 144 -34.58 -11.56 10.14
N ASN A 145 -34.05 -12.74 9.79
CA ASN A 145 -34.52 -13.55 8.66
C ASN A 145 -35.03 -14.92 9.14
N PRO A 146 -36.15 -14.97 9.89
CA PRO A 146 -36.76 -16.24 10.24
C PRO A 146 -37.39 -16.83 8.98
N SER A 147 -36.66 -17.69 8.28
CA SER A 147 -37.14 -18.60 7.22
C SER A 147 -38.13 -17.97 6.21
N LYS A 148 -37.63 -17.55 5.05
CA LYS A 148 -38.43 -17.66 3.82
C LYS A 148 -38.42 -19.11 3.35
#